data_AF-A0A5N7BH74-F1
#
_entry.id   AF-A0A5N7BH74-F1
#
_cell.length_a   1.000
_cell.length_b   1.000
_cell.length_c   1.000
_cell.angle_alpha   90.00
_cell.angle_beta   90.00
_cell.angle_gamma   90.00
#
_symmetry.space_group_name_H-M   'P 1'
#
loop_
_entity.id
_entity.type
_entity.pdbx_description
1 polymer ?
#
loop_
_entity_poly.entity_id
_entity_poly.type
_entity_poly.pdbx_seq_one_letter_code
_entity_poly.pdbx_strand_id
1 'polypeptide(L)'
;MATRPASTHATDELFHIYLSSEKDKKDPYLEVDDGTNSGTFISQLPDKTIITTGPPDPNVAIELHSDDKWVEWLKNVDDTGKYTLTIKPKKEKRGEKPEGGKEDDKKTEVKQFDFEFSTPTTLKFSSESLVLNKAFGDAAKDIEEPGFADPRLYLGLKESGQTEIPLATAWAYTGLAEASIPKFLKGLQVKPDSKLAPGHRNALWFNPEASSRVTVRLVFNLGNLGTLNSLGLSDLKINFTEADLVCRKVVSTGKAGGKTVSVKQGNAALSIGCKFGQDLEVQGVMEFAEDTISMTLLSKSKNPIQGALSWLAGLLELQDDELGFVTKLFNQDPFKDVRFRRIKVVFDTEENVKLSSFRLDVQVSASIGQDPTSENKTLFLLSYTYSSSVSGLGTIRGELWQASGIKNPTLNPTYETWTDLEPFPATTPLLPLQIKYLIPGRTIDDIPKTVPDTIERAFITLSTKEVGFGATVKAKEVPPGAVPQPYLGEIKVDASFTWNMSDFKLDLYTVAGIMPPSTSTHKDPALLTGKLMYQRTSASS
;
A
#
# COMPACT_ATOMS: atom_id res chain seq x y z
N MET A 1 18.62 49.77 -49.78
CA MET A 1 17.89 49.01 -48.75
C MET A 1 18.80 47.90 -48.27
N ALA A 2 19.43 48.11 -47.12
CA ALA A 2 20.28 47.11 -46.48
C ALA A 2 19.42 46.23 -45.58
N THR A 3 19.46 44.93 -45.81
CA THR A 3 18.85 43.90 -44.97
C THR A 3 19.57 43.87 -43.61
N ARG A 4 18.82 44.14 -42.54
CA ARG A 4 19.26 43.90 -41.16
C ARG A 4 19.34 42.37 -40.94
N PRO A 5 20.45 41.83 -40.41
CA PRO A 5 20.46 40.46 -39.92
C PRO A 5 19.68 40.39 -38.60
N ALA A 6 18.82 39.38 -38.47
CA ALA A 6 18.17 39.03 -37.22
C ALA A 6 19.25 38.55 -36.24
N SER A 7 19.41 39.27 -35.12
CA SER A 7 20.23 38.80 -34.00
C SER A 7 19.43 37.74 -33.22
N THR A 8 19.81 36.48 -33.37
CA THR A 8 19.49 35.43 -32.41
C THR A 8 20.35 35.65 -31.16
N HIS A 9 19.85 36.46 -30.23
CA HIS A 9 20.28 36.37 -28.82
C HIS A 9 19.31 35.41 -28.14
N ALA A 10 19.71 34.14 -28.04
CA ALA A 10 19.24 33.29 -26.96
C ALA A 10 19.98 33.79 -25.72
N THR A 11 19.33 34.63 -24.92
CA THR A 11 19.80 34.88 -23.56
C THR A 11 19.47 33.64 -22.75
N ASP A 12 20.47 33.06 -22.08
CA ASP A 12 20.33 32.05 -21.01
C ASP A 12 19.61 32.66 -19.78
N GLU A 13 18.47 33.31 -20.00
CA GLU A 13 17.74 34.03 -18.97
C GLU A 13 16.80 33.03 -18.28
N LEU A 14 17.14 32.72 -17.03
CA LEU A 14 16.33 31.87 -16.15
C LEU A 14 14.93 32.46 -16.01
N PHE A 15 13.92 31.61 -16.12
CA PHE A 15 12.53 32.02 -15.95
C PHE A 15 11.92 31.32 -14.73
N HIS A 16 11.14 32.07 -13.95
CA HIS A 16 10.60 31.57 -12.68
C HIS A 16 9.08 31.43 -12.74
N ILE A 17 8.54 30.36 -12.18
CA ILE A 17 7.10 30.16 -11.97
C ILE A 17 6.85 30.23 -10.47
N TYR A 18 6.08 31.23 -10.04
CA TYR A 18 5.76 31.48 -8.64
C TYR A 18 4.28 31.29 -8.36
N LEU A 19 3.97 31.01 -7.10
CA LEU A 19 2.62 31.19 -6.57
C LEU A 19 2.25 32.68 -6.57
N SER A 20 0.99 33.02 -6.88
CA SER A 20 0.53 34.42 -6.92
C SER A 20 0.75 35.16 -5.60
N SER A 21 0.62 34.47 -4.47
CA SER A 21 0.85 35.02 -3.12
C SER A 21 2.32 35.27 -2.75
N GLU A 22 3.28 34.82 -3.56
CA GLU A 22 4.70 34.98 -3.26
C GLU A 22 5.14 36.45 -3.43
N LYS A 23 5.88 36.98 -2.46
CA LYS A 23 6.24 38.42 -2.41
C LYS A 23 7.56 38.72 -3.10
N ASP A 24 8.52 37.82 -2.97
CA ASP A 24 9.90 38.02 -3.44
C ASP A 24 10.11 37.34 -4.80
N LYS A 25 9.40 37.83 -5.83
CA LYS A 25 9.47 37.30 -7.20
C LYS A 25 10.65 37.89 -7.97
N LYS A 26 11.34 37.07 -8.76
CA LYS A 26 12.44 37.47 -9.64
C LYS A 26 11.99 37.51 -11.09
N ASP A 27 12.18 38.64 -11.76
CA ASP A 27 11.96 38.75 -13.20
C ASP A 27 13.03 37.99 -14.01
N PRO A 28 12.66 37.38 -15.16
CA PRO A 28 11.30 37.21 -15.68
C PRO A 28 10.53 36.07 -14.97
N TYR A 29 9.21 36.25 -14.76
CA TYR A 29 8.37 35.24 -14.11
C TYR A 29 6.94 35.08 -14.67
N LEU A 30 6.31 33.97 -14.28
CA LEU A 30 4.89 33.64 -14.45
C LEU A 30 4.27 33.36 -13.08
N GLU A 31 3.04 33.82 -12.87
CA GLU A 31 2.26 33.53 -11.66
C GLU A 31 1.26 32.40 -11.91
N VAL A 32 1.18 31.48 -10.94
CA VAL A 32 0.16 30.44 -10.84
C VAL A 32 -0.74 30.78 -9.67
N ASP A 33 -2.05 30.71 -9.88
CA ASP A 33 -3.03 31.15 -8.89
C ASP A 33 -3.08 30.24 -7.66
N ASP A 34 -3.20 30.88 -6.50
CA ASP A 34 -3.49 30.24 -5.22
C ASP A 34 -4.78 29.41 -5.28
N GLY A 35 -4.78 28.25 -4.61
CA GLY A 35 -5.96 27.37 -4.53
C GLY A 35 -6.23 26.50 -5.76
N THR A 36 -5.43 26.64 -6.83
CA THR A 36 -5.39 25.64 -7.92
C THR A 36 -4.55 24.43 -7.51
N ASN A 37 -4.67 23.30 -8.19
CA ASN A 37 -3.81 22.14 -7.93
C ASN A 37 -2.34 22.45 -8.24
N SER A 38 -2.07 23.21 -9.31
CA SER A 38 -0.72 23.68 -9.63
C SER A 38 -0.16 24.57 -8.53
N GLY A 39 -0.95 25.54 -8.05
CA GLY A 39 -0.56 26.42 -6.95
C GLY A 39 -0.35 25.66 -5.64
N THR A 40 -1.21 24.69 -5.33
CA THR A 40 -1.07 23.82 -4.14
C THR A 40 0.22 23.00 -4.22
N PHE A 41 0.52 22.39 -5.37
CA PHE A 41 1.76 21.67 -5.58
C PHE A 41 2.99 22.57 -5.41
N ILE A 42 3.02 23.73 -6.09
CA ILE A 42 4.13 24.68 -6.02
C ILE A 42 4.33 25.15 -4.57
N SER A 43 3.26 25.40 -3.82
CA SER A 43 3.32 25.85 -2.42
C SER A 43 4.00 24.86 -1.47
N GLN A 44 4.07 23.58 -1.86
CA GLN A 44 4.71 22.51 -1.09
C GLN A 44 6.17 22.27 -1.49
N LEU A 45 6.67 22.91 -2.56
CA LEU A 45 8.07 22.83 -2.94
C LEU A 45 8.95 23.65 -1.98
N PRO A 46 10.23 23.26 -1.76
CA PRO A 46 11.11 23.93 -0.80
C PRO A 46 11.21 25.45 -0.96
N ASP A 47 11.32 25.90 -2.21
CA ASP A 47 11.48 27.33 -2.55
C ASP A 47 10.18 27.95 -3.08
N LYS A 48 9.08 27.20 -3.07
CA LYS A 48 7.76 27.60 -3.62
C LYS A 48 7.82 28.18 -5.04
N THR A 49 8.77 27.69 -5.83
CA THR A 49 9.04 28.14 -7.19
C THR A 49 9.46 26.97 -8.05
N ILE A 50 9.22 27.10 -9.35
CA ILE A 50 9.80 26.24 -10.39
C ILE A 50 10.65 27.12 -11.30
N ILE A 51 11.88 26.71 -11.60
CA ILE A 51 12.79 27.43 -12.49
C ILE A 51 12.89 26.67 -13.82
N THR A 52 12.72 27.36 -14.94
CA THR A 52 12.77 26.81 -16.30
C THR A 52 13.88 27.43 -17.13
N THR A 53 14.31 26.74 -18.19
CA THR A 53 15.37 27.20 -19.13
C THR A 53 14.94 28.36 -20.04
N GLY A 54 13.77 28.97 -19.79
CA GLY A 54 13.18 30.04 -20.59
C GLY A 54 11.69 30.21 -20.28
N PRO A 55 11.00 31.17 -20.95
CA PRO A 55 9.57 31.39 -20.74
C PRO A 55 8.74 30.21 -21.27
N PRO A 56 7.76 29.70 -20.49
CA PRO A 56 6.93 28.57 -20.89
C PRO A 56 5.99 28.94 -22.05
N ASP A 57 5.91 28.08 -23.07
CA ASP A 57 4.96 28.15 -24.18
C ASP A 57 3.86 27.09 -23.96
N PRO A 58 2.56 27.43 -24.05
CA PRO A 58 1.48 26.45 -23.93
C PRO A 58 1.52 25.27 -24.91
N ASN A 59 2.26 25.40 -26.02
CA ASN A 59 2.34 24.39 -27.08
C ASN A 59 3.64 23.59 -27.06
N VAL A 60 4.61 23.95 -26.21
CA VAL A 60 5.94 23.34 -26.18
C VAL A 60 6.32 23.02 -24.74
N ALA A 61 6.73 21.77 -24.49
CA ALA A 61 7.28 21.40 -23.20
C ALA A 61 8.60 22.14 -22.97
N ILE A 62 8.75 22.74 -21.79
CA ILE A 62 9.96 23.47 -21.41
C ILE A 62 10.72 22.72 -20.32
N GLU A 63 12.05 22.71 -20.43
CA GLU A 63 12.92 22.03 -19.48
C GLU A 63 13.05 22.82 -18.17
N LEU A 64 13.06 22.09 -17.06
CA LEU A 64 13.35 22.64 -15.75
C LEU A 64 14.85 22.91 -15.63
N HIS A 65 15.21 24.07 -15.12
CA HIS A 65 16.60 24.47 -14.99
C HIS A 65 17.30 23.72 -13.86
N SER A 66 18.62 23.54 -13.98
CA SER A 66 19.41 22.80 -12.99
C SER A 66 19.58 23.48 -11.63
N ASP A 67 19.31 24.79 -11.55
CA ASP A 67 19.29 25.58 -10.30
C ASP A 67 18.01 25.39 -9.48
N ASP A 68 16.98 24.76 -10.06
CA ASP A 68 15.76 24.43 -9.36
C ASP A 68 16.04 23.37 -8.27
N LYS A 69 15.65 23.66 -7.02
CA LYS A 69 15.89 22.75 -5.87
C LYS A 69 15.16 21.43 -5.98
N TRP A 70 14.01 21.41 -6.64
CA TRP A 70 13.31 20.17 -6.93
C TRP A 70 14.04 19.36 -8.00
N VAL A 71 14.60 19.98 -9.05
CA VAL A 71 15.45 19.30 -10.04
C VAL A 71 16.74 18.77 -9.39
N GLU A 72 17.41 19.57 -8.56
CA GLU A 72 18.57 19.15 -7.76
C GLU A 72 18.23 17.90 -6.93
N TRP A 73 17.03 17.87 -6.35
CA TRP A 73 16.54 16.70 -5.62
C TRP A 73 16.27 15.50 -6.53
N LEU A 74 15.57 15.67 -7.66
CA LEU A 74 15.22 14.60 -8.60
C LEU A 74 16.46 13.91 -9.20
N LYS A 75 17.60 14.61 -9.29
CA LYS A 75 18.89 14.01 -9.68
C LYS A 75 19.38 12.89 -8.76
N ASN A 76 18.86 12.80 -7.53
CA ASN A 76 19.13 11.66 -6.65
C ASN A 76 18.39 10.38 -7.08
N VAL A 77 17.36 10.53 -7.91
CA VAL A 77 16.59 9.43 -8.51
C VAL A 77 17.23 8.98 -9.81
N ASP A 78 17.55 9.92 -10.71
CA ASP A 78 18.30 9.70 -11.95
C ASP A 78 19.16 10.94 -12.23
N ASP A 79 20.48 10.80 -12.20
CA ASP A 79 21.44 11.89 -12.28
C ASP A 79 21.53 12.51 -13.69
N THR A 80 21.11 11.78 -14.72
CA THR A 80 21.04 12.25 -16.11
C THR A 80 19.60 12.40 -16.60
N GLY A 81 18.64 12.44 -15.66
CA GLY A 81 17.23 12.63 -15.98
C GLY A 81 16.94 14.02 -16.57
N LYS A 82 15.93 14.09 -17.44
CA LYS A 82 15.37 15.34 -17.97
C LYS A 82 13.97 15.56 -17.42
N TYR A 83 13.66 16.79 -17.03
CA TYR A 83 12.40 17.13 -16.40
C TYR A 83 11.81 18.31 -17.15
N THR A 84 10.57 18.18 -17.59
CA THR A 84 9.89 19.21 -18.38
C THR A 84 8.47 19.43 -17.87
N LEU A 85 7.92 20.61 -18.16
CA LEU A 85 6.51 20.92 -17.92
C LEU A 85 5.89 21.60 -19.14
N THR A 86 4.57 21.54 -19.23
CA THR A 86 3.77 22.31 -20.19
C THR A 86 2.74 23.13 -19.43
N ILE A 87 2.48 24.37 -19.83
CA ILE A 87 1.46 25.23 -19.22
C ILE A 87 0.15 25.21 -20.01
N LYS A 88 -0.97 25.55 -19.38
CA LYS A 88 -2.24 25.72 -20.09
C LYS A 88 -2.22 26.98 -20.97
N PRO A 89 -2.82 26.94 -22.17
CA PRO A 89 -3.00 28.16 -22.95
C PRO A 89 -3.90 29.12 -22.20
N LYS A 90 -3.44 30.36 -22.04
CA LYS A 90 -4.24 31.43 -21.47
C LYS A 90 -5.43 31.65 -22.40
N LYS A 91 -6.66 31.35 -21.95
CA LYS A 91 -7.86 31.67 -22.73
C LYS A 91 -8.00 33.19 -22.78
N GLU A 92 -7.53 33.80 -23.85
CA GLU A 92 -7.89 35.19 -24.16
C GLU A 92 -9.38 35.23 -24.52
N LYS A 93 -10.20 35.88 -23.68
CA LYS A 93 -11.57 36.21 -24.07
C LYS A 93 -11.51 37.09 -25.32
N ARG A 94 -11.90 36.52 -26.46
CA ARG A 94 -12.27 37.28 -27.65
C ARG A 94 -13.58 38.01 -27.35
N GLY A 95 -13.48 39.21 -26.77
CA GLY A 95 -14.49 40.27 -26.85
C GLY A 95 -15.88 40.09 -26.22
N GLU A 96 -16.30 38.90 -25.77
CA GLU A 96 -17.66 38.70 -25.25
C GLU A 96 -17.68 38.59 -23.72
N LYS A 97 -18.40 39.51 -23.06
CA LYS A 97 -18.76 39.41 -21.65
C LYS A 97 -19.66 38.18 -21.48
N PRO A 98 -19.29 37.17 -20.68
CA PRO A 98 -20.23 36.10 -20.36
C PRO A 98 -21.23 36.64 -19.33
N GLU A 99 -22.49 36.70 -19.70
CA GLU A 99 -23.58 36.71 -18.73
C GLU A 99 -23.61 35.34 -18.05
N GLY A 100 -23.26 35.30 -16.75
CA GLY A 100 -23.47 34.12 -15.89
C GLY A 100 -22.35 33.07 -15.85
N GLY A 101 -21.19 33.29 -16.47
CA GLY A 101 -20.06 32.33 -16.41
C GLY A 101 -19.14 32.56 -15.20
N LYS A 102 -18.91 31.51 -14.40
CA LYS A 102 -17.96 31.51 -13.27
C LYS A 102 -16.56 31.95 -13.73
N GLU A 103 -15.86 32.67 -12.86
CA GLU A 103 -14.59 33.37 -13.08
C GLU A 103 -13.36 32.45 -13.23
N ASP A 104 -13.54 31.19 -13.61
CA ASP A 104 -12.47 30.18 -13.62
C ASP A 104 -11.58 30.19 -14.90
N ASP A 105 -11.95 30.95 -15.94
CA ASP A 105 -11.30 30.89 -17.27
C ASP A 105 -10.03 31.77 -17.43
N LYS A 106 -9.52 32.41 -16.37
CA LYS A 106 -8.32 33.28 -16.44
C LYS A 106 -7.07 32.72 -15.76
N LYS A 107 -7.15 31.52 -15.19
CA LYS A 107 -6.08 30.99 -14.34
C LYS A 107 -4.95 30.41 -15.16
N THR A 108 -3.73 30.89 -14.94
CA THR A 108 -2.52 30.28 -15.51
C THR A 108 -2.19 29.06 -14.65
N GLU A 109 -2.15 27.89 -15.26
CA GLU A 109 -1.87 26.63 -14.55
C GLU A 109 -0.85 25.79 -15.33
N VAL A 110 -0.13 24.94 -14.59
CA VAL A 110 0.62 23.85 -15.20
C VAL A 110 -0.40 22.85 -15.75
N LYS A 111 -0.18 22.39 -16.97
CA LYS A 111 -1.01 21.37 -17.62
C LYS A 111 -0.53 19.97 -17.27
N GLN A 112 0.78 19.72 -17.41
CA GLN A 112 1.39 18.42 -17.15
C GLN A 112 2.89 18.54 -16.92
N PHE A 113 3.46 17.49 -16.33
CA PHE A 113 4.87 17.24 -16.16
C PHE A 113 5.28 16.00 -16.96
N ASP A 114 6.43 16.05 -17.60
CA ASP A 114 7.02 14.92 -18.32
C ASP A 114 8.47 14.73 -17.89
N PHE A 115 8.79 13.54 -17.38
CA PHE A 115 10.12 13.17 -16.88
C PHE A 115 10.72 12.06 -17.72
N GLU A 116 11.97 12.20 -18.12
CA GLU A 116 12.73 11.17 -18.83
C GLU A 116 13.89 10.71 -17.96
N PHE A 117 13.87 9.44 -17.59
CA PHE A 117 14.96 8.74 -16.91
C PHE A 117 15.75 7.93 -17.93
N SER A 118 17.03 7.77 -17.65
CA SER A 118 18.02 7.02 -18.42
C SER A 118 18.34 5.66 -17.80
N THR A 119 18.05 5.48 -16.51
CA THR A 119 18.38 4.26 -15.75
C THR A 119 17.12 3.61 -15.17
N PRO A 120 16.97 2.26 -15.18
CA PRO A 120 17.90 1.25 -15.71
C PRO A 120 17.88 1.13 -17.24
N THR A 121 16.98 1.85 -17.88
CA THR A 121 16.83 2.05 -19.33
C THR A 121 16.09 3.36 -19.53
N THR A 122 15.89 3.80 -20.77
CA THR A 122 15.09 5.00 -21.02
C THR A 122 13.66 4.79 -20.55
N LEU A 123 13.15 5.63 -19.66
CA LEU A 123 11.78 5.60 -19.14
C LEU A 123 11.21 7.01 -19.20
N LYS A 124 10.09 7.20 -19.91
CA LYS A 124 9.38 8.48 -19.94
C LYS A 124 8.11 8.39 -19.14
N PHE A 125 8.00 9.22 -18.12
CA PHE A 125 6.83 9.38 -17.28
C PHE A 125 6.09 10.66 -17.65
N SER A 126 4.77 10.64 -17.55
CA SER A 126 3.92 11.79 -17.85
C SER A 126 2.74 11.84 -16.91
N SER A 127 2.35 13.05 -16.51
CA SER A 127 1.09 13.30 -15.80
C SER A 127 -0.10 13.59 -16.72
N GLU A 128 0.05 13.40 -18.03
CA GLU A 128 -1.04 13.47 -19.00
C GLU A 128 -2.17 12.48 -18.62
N SER A 129 -3.43 12.95 -18.65
CA SER A 129 -4.58 12.17 -18.16
C SER A 129 -4.73 10.80 -18.82
N LEU A 130 -4.41 10.67 -20.12
CA LEU A 130 -4.42 9.37 -20.81
C LEU A 130 -3.36 8.40 -20.27
N VAL A 131 -2.17 8.92 -19.92
CA VAL A 131 -1.08 8.15 -19.34
C VAL A 131 -1.40 7.75 -17.91
N LEU A 132 -2.00 8.65 -17.12
CA LEU A 132 -2.48 8.35 -15.77
C LEU A 132 -3.58 7.28 -15.77
N ASN A 133 -4.55 7.36 -16.70
CA ASN A 133 -5.58 6.33 -16.86
C ASN A 133 -4.97 4.95 -17.17
N LYS A 134 -3.93 4.89 -18.00
CA LYS A 134 -3.20 3.65 -18.26
C LYS A 134 -2.48 3.14 -17.00
N ALA A 135 -1.86 4.01 -16.21
CA ALA A 135 -1.15 3.60 -15.01
C ALA A 135 -2.08 3.16 -13.87
N PHE A 136 -3.19 3.89 -13.64
CA PHE A 136 -4.02 3.77 -12.44
C PHE A 136 -5.45 3.28 -12.68
N GLY A 137 -5.87 3.09 -13.94
CA GLY A 137 -7.23 2.70 -14.29
C GLY A 137 -8.26 3.73 -13.83
N ASP A 138 -9.42 3.27 -13.37
CA ASP A 138 -10.53 4.11 -12.92
C ASP A 138 -10.17 5.09 -11.78
N ALA A 139 -9.14 4.76 -10.99
CA ALA A 139 -8.68 5.63 -9.90
C ALA A 139 -7.98 6.91 -10.41
N ALA A 140 -7.58 6.95 -11.68
CA ALA A 140 -6.98 8.15 -12.28
C ALA A 140 -7.95 9.34 -12.31
N LYS A 141 -9.27 9.12 -12.21
CA LYS A 141 -10.27 10.20 -12.11
C LYS A 141 -10.11 11.08 -10.88
N ASP A 142 -9.48 10.55 -9.83
CA ASP A 142 -9.21 11.28 -8.58
C ASP A 142 -7.89 12.06 -8.66
N ILE A 143 -7.17 11.97 -9.79
CA ILE A 143 -5.94 12.72 -10.06
C ILE A 143 -6.26 13.85 -11.03
N GLU A 144 -6.25 15.08 -10.54
CA GLU A 144 -6.53 16.26 -11.34
C GLU A 144 -5.27 16.84 -11.96
N GLU A 145 -5.40 17.60 -13.06
CA GLU A 145 -4.28 18.34 -13.66
C GLU A 145 -3.58 19.24 -12.60
N PRO A 146 -2.24 19.30 -12.55
CA PRO A 146 -1.26 18.76 -13.50
C PRO A 146 -0.82 17.31 -13.20
N GLY A 147 -1.66 16.50 -12.59
CA GLY A 147 -1.34 15.17 -12.06
C GLY A 147 -1.23 15.14 -10.54
N PHE A 148 -1.92 16.02 -9.82
CA PHE A 148 -1.74 16.22 -8.38
C PHE A 148 -2.97 15.78 -7.58
N ALA A 149 -2.77 14.96 -6.55
CA ALA A 149 -3.81 14.54 -5.61
C ALA A 149 -3.22 14.03 -4.28
N ASP A 150 -3.84 14.33 -3.14
CA ASP A 150 -3.46 13.82 -1.81
C ASP A 150 -1.93 13.84 -1.54
N PRO A 151 -1.45 14.97 -1.01
CA PRO A 151 -0.38 15.83 -1.53
C PRO A 151 0.72 15.14 -2.36
N ARG A 152 0.36 14.59 -3.52
CA ARG A 152 1.31 13.86 -4.38
C ARG A 152 1.15 14.26 -5.83
N LEU A 153 2.28 14.41 -6.51
CA LEU A 153 2.34 14.41 -7.97
C LEU A 153 2.45 12.96 -8.46
N TYR A 154 1.60 12.58 -9.41
CA TYR A 154 1.55 11.27 -10.05
C TYR A 154 1.97 11.42 -11.51
N LEU A 155 2.83 10.51 -11.96
CA LEU A 155 3.15 10.36 -13.38
C LEU A 155 3.06 8.87 -13.73
N GLY A 156 2.38 8.55 -14.82
CA GLY A 156 2.36 7.19 -15.37
C GLY A 156 3.49 6.99 -16.38
N LEU A 157 3.92 5.75 -16.58
CA LEU A 157 4.90 5.41 -17.63
C LEU A 157 4.24 5.55 -19.01
N LYS A 158 4.70 6.53 -19.79
CA LYS A 158 4.27 6.82 -21.16
C LYS A 158 4.99 5.93 -22.16
N GLU A 159 6.32 5.90 -22.08
CA GLU A 159 7.21 5.15 -22.98
C GLU A 159 8.36 4.52 -22.20
N SER A 160 8.89 3.42 -22.72
CA SER A 160 10.08 2.77 -22.17
C SER A 160 10.94 2.16 -23.28
N GLY A 161 12.24 2.08 -23.00
CA GLY A 161 13.22 1.39 -23.84
C GLY A 161 12.77 -0.05 -24.08
N GLN A 162 12.91 -0.50 -25.33
CA GLN A 162 12.45 -1.82 -25.76
C GLN A 162 13.49 -2.93 -25.61
N THR A 163 14.67 -2.59 -25.11
CA THR A 163 15.81 -3.50 -24.95
C THR A 163 15.65 -4.34 -23.69
N GLU A 164 15.94 -5.64 -23.80
CA GLU A 164 16.12 -6.51 -22.65
C GLU A 164 17.34 -6.06 -21.84
N ILE A 165 17.20 -6.09 -20.52
CA ILE A 165 18.28 -5.80 -19.58
C ILE A 165 18.44 -6.97 -18.61
N PRO A 166 19.65 -7.17 -18.04
CA PRO A 166 19.82 -8.15 -16.98
C PRO A 166 18.89 -7.86 -15.80
N LEU A 167 18.28 -8.90 -15.22
CA LEU A 167 17.48 -8.78 -14.00
C LEU A 167 18.26 -8.07 -12.90
N ALA A 168 19.56 -8.35 -12.79
CA ALA A 168 20.45 -7.71 -11.84
C ALA A 168 20.54 -6.18 -12.02
N THR A 169 20.47 -5.68 -13.25
CA THR A 169 20.46 -4.23 -13.52
C THR A 169 19.18 -3.58 -13.01
N ALA A 170 18.02 -4.17 -13.29
CA ALA A 170 16.74 -3.70 -12.78
C ALA A 170 16.67 -3.78 -11.24
N TRP A 171 17.25 -4.84 -10.66
CA TRP A 171 17.33 -5.04 -9.22
C TRP A 171 18.20 -3.98 -8.54
N ALA A 172 19.43 -3.78 -9.04
CA ALA A 172 20.38 -2.80 -8.50
C ALA A 172 19.84 -1.36 -8.59
N TYR A 173 19.04 -1.06 -9.62
CA TYR A 173 18.38 0.25 -9.74
C TYR A 173 17.50 0.61 -8.53
N THR A 174 16.91 -0.38 -7.86
CA THR A 174 16.12 -0.16 -6.64
C THR A 174 16.97 0.25 -5.42
N GLY A 175 18.30 0.11 -5.51
CA GLY A 175 19.23 0.34 -4.41
C GLY A 175 19.53 -0.92 -3.58
N LEU A 176 19.00 -2.08 -3.98
CA LEU A 176 19.36 -3.37 -3.39
C LEU A 176 20.75 -3.82 -3.86
N ALA A 177 21.52 -4.45 -2.96
CA ALA A 177 22.83 -4.98 -3.29
C ALA A 177 22.72 -6.18 -4.25
N GLU A 178 23.64 -6.31 -5.20
CA GLU A 178 23.65 -7.46 -6.13
C GLU A 178 23.84 -8.80 -5.40
N ALA A 179 24.46 -8.78 -4.22
CA ALA A 179 24.59 -9.95 -3.35
C ALA A 179 23.23 -10.46 -2.82
N SER A 180 22.20 -9.60 -2.74
CA SER A 180 20.85 -10.02 -2.32
C SER A 180 20.04 -10.68 -3.44
N ILE A 181 20.60 -10.76 -4.66
CA ILE A 181 19.97 -11.48 -5.77
C ILE A 181 20.31 -12.97 -5.62
N PRO A 182 19.31 -13.85 -5.46
CA PRO A 182 19.55 -15.28 -5.48
C PRO A 182 20.32 -15.69 -6.73
N LYS A 183 21.33 -16.56 -6.56
CA LYS A 183 22.24 -16.98 -7.65
C LYS A 183 21.48 -17.45 -8.90
N PHE A 184 20.37 -18.15 -8.70
CA PHE A 184 19.53 -18.67 -9.78
C PHE A 184 18.83 -17.57 -10.59
N LEU A 185 18.55 -16.39 -10.02
CA LEU A 185 17.93 -15.26 -10.73
C LEU A 185 18.94 -14.42 -11.52
N LYS A 186 20.24 -14.50 -11.21
CA LYS A 186 21.26 -13.60 -11.78
C LYS A 186 21.39 -13.69 -13.31
N GLY A 187 21.13 -14.86 -13.88
CA GLY A 187 21.21 -15.08 -15.33
C GLY A 187 19.99 -14.61 -16.12
N LEU A 188 18.91 -14.21 -15.44
CA LEU A 188 17.65 -13.87 -16.10
C LEU A 188 17.70 -12.48 -16.75
N GLN A 189 16.98 -12.34 -17.85
CA GLN A 189 16.77 -11.08 -18.55
C GLN A 189 15.33 -10.62 -18.37
N VAL A 190 15.14 -9.31 -18.25
CA VAL A 190 13.83 -8.69 -18.09
C VAL A 190 13.66 -7.54 -19.07
N LYS A 191 12.43 -7.28 -19.46
CA LYS A 191 12.08 -6.19 -20.40
C LYS A 191 11.01 -5.29 -19.80
N PRO A 192 11.16 -3.96 -19.81
CA PRO A 192 10.08 -3.07 -19.40
C PRO A 192 8.82 -3.31 -20.24
N ASP A 193 7.69 -3.55 -19.57
CA ASP A 193 6.44 -3.73 -20.28
C ASP A 193 5.64 -2.43 -20.31
N SER A 194 5.62 -1.79 -21.48
CA SER A 194 4.80 -0.60 -21.74
C SER A 194 3.41 -0.92 -22.29
N LYS A 195 3.06 -2.18 -22.52
CA LYS A 195 1.77 -2.62 -23.09
C LYS A 195 0.84 -3.26 -22.07
N LEU A 196 1.22 -3.23 -20.80
CA LEU A 196 0.36 -3.67 -19.70
C LEU A 196 -1.02 -3.01 -19.76
N ALA A 197 -2.03 -3.75 -19.32
CA ALA A 197 -3.40 -3.24 -19.28
C ALA A 197 -3.50 -2.01 -18.35
N PRO A 198 -4.61 -1.26 -18.40
CA PRO A 198 -4.86 -0.20 -17.43
C PRO A 198 -4.77 -0.71 -15.98
N GLY A 199 -4.16 0.07 -15.09
CA GLY A 199 -4.07 -0.25 -13.66
C GLY A 199 -2.85 -1.07 -13.22
N HIS A 200 -1.90 -1.32 -14.14
CA HIS A 200 -0.66 -2.04 -13.82
C HIS A 200 0.41 -1.21 -13.09
N ARG A 201 0.18 0.09 -12.86
CA ARG A 201 0.94 0.95 -11.93
C ARG A 201 2.45 1.05 -12.20
N ASN A 202 2.85 1.03 -13.47
CA ASN A 202 4.16 1.56 -13.86
C ASN A 202 4.11 3.09 -13.75
N ALA A 203 4.63 3.63 -12.65
CA ALA A 203 4.39 5.01 -12.27
C ALA A 203 5.47 5.57 -11.35
N LEU A 204 5.45 6.90 -11.24
CA LEU A 204 6.22 7.71 -10.32
C LEU A 204 5.27 8.52 -9.44
N TRP A 205 5.60 8.60 -8.16
CA TRP A 205 4.94 9.46 -7.18
C TRP A 205 5.97 10.38 -6.56
N PHE A 206 5.67 11.67 -6.46
CA PHE A 206 6.45 12.62 -5.67
C PHE A 206 5.58 13.22 -4.57
N ASN A 207 6.00 13.04 -3.31
CA ASN A 207 5.33 13.57 -2.13
C ASN A 207 6.24 14.61 -1.44
N PRO A 208 6.01 15.92 -1.66
CA PRO A 208 6.80 16.96 -1.03
C PRO A 208 6.71 16.94 0.51
N GLU A 209 5.53 16.63 1.07
CA GLU A 209 5.29 16.64 2.52
C GLU A 209 5.93 15.46 3.25
N ALA A 210 6.12 14.32 2.56
CA ALA A 210 6.75 13.13 3.13
C ALA A 210 8.27 13.13 2.92
N SER A 211 8.96 14.18 3.38
CA SER A 211 10.42 14.34 3.21
C SER A 211 10.83 14.34 1.74
N SER A 212 10.05 14.99 0.88
CA SER A 212 10.26 15.05 -0.58
C SER A 212 10.38 13.64 -1.22
N ARG A 213 9.65 12.66 -0.70
CA ARG A 213 9.77 11.26 -1.14
C ARG A 213 9.37 11.10 -2.60
N VAL A 214 10.28 10.57 -3.41
CA VAL A 214 9.99 10.03 -4.74
C VAL A 214 9.88 8.52 -4.63
N THR A 215 8.79 7.95 -5.15
CA THR A 215 8.65 6.50 -5.34
C THR A 215 8.51 6.21 -6.82
N VAL A 216 9.27 5.26 -7.33
CA VAL A 216 9.17 4.78 -8.72
C VAL A 216 8.89 3.29 -8.65
N ARG A 217 7.80 2.85 -9.29
CA ARG A 217 7.42 1.44 -9.32
C ARG A 217 7.30 0.98 -10.78
N LEU A 218 7.98 -0.10 -11.10
CA LEU A 218 8.15 -0.62 -12.46
C LEU A 218 7.92 -2.14 -12.47
N VAL A 219 7.29 -2.62 -13.55
CA VAL A 219 7.14 -4.03 -13.89
C VAL A 219 7.95 -4.30 -15.14
N PHE A 220 8.78 -5.33 -15.06
CA PHE A 220 9.53 -5.85 -16.19
C PHE A 220 9.09 -7.29 -16.45
N ASN A 221 8.75 -7.60 -17.69
CA ASN A 221 8.40 -8.94 -18.09
C ASN A 221 9.63 -9.85 -18.11
N LEU A 222 9.48 -11.06 -17.57
CA LEU A 222 10.53 -12.08 -17.63
C LEU A 222 10.42 -12.85 -18.95
N GLY A 223 11.32 -12.57 -19.91
CA GLY A 223 11.19 -13.07 -21.29
C GLY A 223 11.32 -14.60 -21.46
N ASN A 224 11.84 -15.33 -20.47
CA ASN A 224 12.06 -16.78 -20.56
C ASN A 224 11.72 -17.52 -19.25
N LEU A 225 10.49 -18.02 -19.15
CA LEU A 225 10.01 -18.85 -18.02
C LEU A 225 10.68 -20.23 -17.96
N GLY A 226 11.17 -20.75 -19.09
CA GLY A 226 11.85 -22.06 -19.13
C GLY A 226 13.11 -22.08 -18.26
N THR A 227 13.79 -20.94 -18.16
CA THR A 227 14.90 -20.79 -17.21
C THR A 227 14.38 -20.86 -15.78
N LEU A 228 13.34 -20.10 -15.42
CA LEU A 228 12.75 -20.15 -14.06
C LEU A 228 12.30 -21.57 -13.65
N ASN A 229 11.67 -22.32 -14.56
CA ASN A 229 11.24 -23.70 -14.31
C ASN A 229 12.41 -24.71 -14.26
N SER A 230 13.52 -24.46 -14.95
CA SER A 230 14.70 -25.35 -14.96
C SER A 230 15.66 -25.12 -13.78
N LEU A 231 15.49 -24.04 -13.02
CA LEU A 231 16.37 -23.62 -11.94
C LEU A 231 16.23 -24.41 -10.62
N GLY A 232 15.46 -25.50 -10.59
CA GLY A 232 15.54 -26.47 -9.48
C GLY A 232 14.67 -26.18 -8.27
N LEU A 233 13.51 -25.52 -8.44
CA LEU A 233 12.41 -25.55 -7.44
C LEU A 233 11.54 -26.81 -7.60
N SER A 234 12.06 -27.88 -8.20
CA SER A 234 11.33 -29.12 -8.48
C SER A 234 10.77 -29.78 -7.23
N ASP A 235 11.49 -29.67 -6.11
CA ASP A 235 11.06 -30.20 -4.80
C ASP A 235 9.79 -29.51 -4.30
N LEU A 236 9.57 -28.27 -4.73
CA LEU A 236 8.36 -27.51 -4.40
C LEU A 236 7.15 -27.89 -5.28
N LYS A 237 7.36 -28.69 -6.33
CA LYS A 237 6.34 -29.11 -7.32
C LYS A 237 5.58 -27.92 -7.92
N ILE A 238 6.31 -26.85 -8.25
CA ILE A 238 5.79 -25.60 -8.81
C ILE A 238 6.05 -25.59 -10.32
N ASN A 239 5.02 -25.30 -11.10
CA ASN A 239 5.16 -24.99 -12.51
C ASN A 239 4.74 -23.54 -12.78
N PHE A 240 5.70 -22.67 -13.12
CA PHE A 240 5.44 -21.27 -13.41
C PHE A 240 4.80 -21.10 -14.78
N THR A 241 3.69 -20.37 -14.83
CA THR A 241 2.94 -20.02 -16.04
C THR A 241 3.14 -18.57 -16.46
N GLU A 242 3.48 -17.70 -15.51
CA GLU A 242 3.81 -16.29 -15.74
C GLU A 242 4.80 -15.82 -14.66
N ALA A 243 5.67 -14.87 -15.01
CA ALA A 243 6.56 -14.22 -14.07
C ALA A 243 6.96 -12.83 -14.57
N ASP A 244 6.85 -11.83 -13.70
CA ASP A 244 7.30 -10.47 -13.94
C ASP A 244 8.09 -9.96 -12.74
N LEU A 245 9.15 -9.19 -12.99
CA LEU A 245 9.89 -8.50 -11.94
C LEU A 245 9.20 -7.18 -11.60
N VAL A 246 8.76 -7.04 -10.36
CA VAL A 246 8.23 -5.79 -9.80
C VAL A 246 9.31 -5.13 -8.96
N CYS A 247 9.76 -3.96 -9.41
CA CYS A 247 10.78 -3.15 -8.75
C CYS A 247 10.16 -1.88 -8.19
N ARG A 248 10.51 -1.53 -6.95
CA ARG A 248 10.21 -0.23 -6.35
C ARG A 248 11.49 0.42 -5.87
N LYS A 249 11.67 1.67 -6.27
CA LYS A 249 12.73 2.55 -5.80
C LYS A 249 12.09 3.69 -5.02
N VAL A 250 12.61 3.96 -3.84
CA VAL A 250 12.18 5.06 -2.97
C VAL A 250 13.40 5.92 -2.65
N VAL A 251 13.29 7.21 -2.89
CA VAL A 251 14.30 8.20 -2.54
C VAL A 251 13.64 9.27 -1.68
N SER A 252 14.15 9.52 -0.48
CA SER A 252 13.60 10.53 0.45
C SER A 252 14.72 11.32 1.11
N THR A 253 14.43 12.55 1.52
CA THR A 253 15.40 13.36 2.26
C THR A 253 15.58 12.85 3.69
N GLY A 254 16.81 12.88 4.19
CA GLY A 254 17.18 12.61 5.57
C GLY A 254 18.15 13.66 6.10
N LYS A 255 18.41 13.64 7.41
CA LYS A 255 19.41 14.52 8.05
C LYS A 255 20.55 13.69 8.63
N ALA A 256 21.79 14.00 8.24
CA ALA A 256 22.99 13.38 8.80
C ALA A 256 24.07 14.46 8.99
N GLY A 257 24.60 14.60 10.21
CA GLY A 257 25.64 15.59 10.51
C GLY A 257 25.24 17.04 10.19
N GLY A 258 23.96 17.38 10.33
CA GLY A 258 23.43 18.72 10.00
C GLY A 258 23.22 18.99 8.51
N LYS A 259 23.53 18.03 7.63
CA LYS A 259 23.32 18.13 6.17
C LYS A 259 22.11 17.31 5.74
N THR A 260 21.41 17.80 4.73
CA THR A 260 20.39 17.03 4.01
C THR A 260 21.09 15.99 3.16
N VAL A 261 20.67 14.73 3.28
CA VAL A 261 21.20 13.59 2.50
C VAL A 261 20.06 12.83 1.83
N SER A 262 20.33 12.19 0.70
CA SER A 262 19.38 11.28 0.07
C SER A 262 19.41 9.91 0.77
N VAL A 263 18.26 9.44 1.22
CA VAL A 263 18.06 8.06 1.72
C VAL A 263 17.41 7.26 0.61
N LYS A 264 18.09 6.20 0.15
CA LYS A 264 17.60 5.28 -0.89
C LYS A 264 17.11 4.00 -0.23
N GLN A 265 15.92 3.57 -0.60
CA GLN A 265 15.31 2.31 -0.19
C GLN A 265 14.70 1.66 -1.42
N GLY A 266 14.61 0.33 -1.44
CA GLY A 266 13.99 -0.36 -2.55
C GLY A 266 13.50 -1.74 -2.18
N ASN A 267 12.60 -2.26 -2.99
CA ASN A 267 12.26 -3.67 -2.99
C ASN A 267 12.17 -4.18 -4.43
N ALA A 268 12.45 -5.46 -4.59
CA ALA A 268 12.27 -6.17 -5.84
C ALA A 268 11.65 -7.53 -5.52
N ALA A 269 10.64 -7.91 -6.29
CA ALA A 269 9.92 -9.16 -6.10
C ALA A 269 9.46 -9.71 -7.44
N LEU A 270 9.33 -11.03 -7.56
CA LEU A 270 8.76 -11.65 -8.76
C LEU A 270 7.26 -11.81 -8.55
N SER A 271 6.45 -11.07 -9.30
CA SER A 271 5.05 -11.40 -9.48
C SER A 271 4.97 -12.68 -10.30
N ILE A 272 4.27 -13.69 -9.81
CA ILE A 272 4.22 -15.02 -10.42
C ILE A 272 2.78 -15.51 -10.58
N GLY A 273 2.57 -16.33 -11.58
CA GLY A 273 1.43 -17.25 -11.63
C GLY A 273 1.98 -18.65 -11.85
N CYS A 274 1.42 -19.61 -11.14
CA CYS A 274 1.91 -20.97 -11.17
C CYS A 274 0.81 -21.97 -10.82
N LYS A 275 1.12 -23.24 -11.07
CA LYS A 275 0.32 -24.39 -10.65
C LYS A 275 1.10 -25.21 -9.65
N PHE A 276 0.44 -25.59 -8.55
CA PHE A 276 0.95 -26.55 -7.59
C PHE A 276 0.25 -27.90 -7.72
N GLY A 277 1.03 -28.98 -7.58
CA GLY A 277 0.50 -30.33 -7.54
C GLY A 277 -0.34 -30.67 -8.77
N GLN A 278 -1.51 -31.29 -8.57
CA GLN A 278 -2.34 -31.76 -9.69
C GLN A 278 -3.19 -30.69 -10.37
N ASP A 279 -3.45 -29.48 -9.81
CA ASP A 279 -4.16 -28.39 -10.53
C ASP A 279 -4.43 -27.09 -9.72
N LEU A 280 -3.77 -26.86 -8.57
CA LEU A 280 -4.02 -25.61 -7.81
C LEU A 280 -3.37 -24.42 -8.53
N GLU A 281 -4.18 -23.66 -9.26
CA GLU A 281 -3.76 -22.44 -9.94
C GLU A 281 -3.74 -21.26 -8.97
N VAL A 282 -2.60 -20.59 -8.92
CA VAL A 282 -2.37 -19.45 -8.05
C VAL A 282 -1.69 -18.31 -8.80
N GLN A 283 -1.87 -17.10 -8.28
CA GLN A 283 -1.14 -15.90 -8.65
C GLN A 283 -0.63 -15.24 -7.38
N GLY A 284 0.53 -14.61 -7.41
CA GLY A 284 1.13 -14.09 -6.20
C GLY A 284 2.47 -13.44 -6.43
N VAL A 285 3.27 -13.44 -5.37
CA VAL A 285 4.61 -12.87 -5.37
C VAL A 285 5.60 -13.84 -4.76
N MET A 286 6.84 -13.82 -5.25
CA MET A 286 8.03 -14.36 -4.60
C MET A 286 8.94 -13.20 -4.18
N GLU A 287 9.29 -13.19 -2.90
CA GLU A 287 10.22 -12.27 -2.28
C GLU A 287 11.44 -13.05 -1.79
N PHE A 288 12.60 -12.43 -1.87
CA PHE A 288 13.87 -13.08 -1.60
C PHE A 288 14.62 -12.33 -0.51
N ALA A 289 15.14 -13.07 0.46
CA ALA A 289 16.15 -12.63 1.40
C ALA A 289 17.42 -13.48 1.24
N GLU A 290 18.43 -13.26 2.09
CA GLU A 290 19.73 -13.93 1.99
C GLU A 290 19.62 -15.46 2.07
N ASP A 291 18.73 -15.96 2.91
CA ASP A 291 18.57 -17.36 3.31
C ASP A 291 17.12 -17.86 3.16
N THR A 292 16.20 -17.04 2.63
CA THR A 292 14.80 -17.38 2.54
C THR A 292 14.12 -16.93 1.25
N ILE A 293 13.15 -17.74 0.83
CA ILE A 293 12.18 -17.41 -0.22
C ILE A 293 10.80 -17.33 0.42
N SER A 294 10.16 -16.17 0.35
CA SER A 294 8.79 -15.96 0.81
C SER A 294 7.85 -15.91 -0.39
N MET A 295 6.75 -16.63 -0.34
CA MET A 295 5.68 -16.58 -1.35
C MET A 295 4.39 -16.11 -0.70
N THR A 296 3.70 -15.16 -1.32
CA THR A 296 2.30 -14.83 -0.98
C THR A 296 1.43 -15.11 -2.19
N LEU A 297 0.50 -16.06 -2.05
CA LEU A 297 -0.20 -16.68 -3.16
C LEU A 297 -1.72 -16.56 -2.95
N LEU A 298 -2.40 -16.16 -4.00
CA LEU A 298 -3.84 -16.00 -4.13
C LEU A 298 -4.35 -17.07 -5.09
N SER A 299 -5.56 -17.58 -4.88
CA SER A 299 -6.17 -18.56 -5.78
C SER A 299 -7.61 -18.20 -6.09
N LYS A 300 -8.00 -18.41 -7.34
CA LYS A 300 -9.40 -18.34 -7.82
C LYS A 300 -9.97 -19.72 -8.12
N SER A 301 -9.25 -20.79 -7.78
CA SER A 301 -9.71 -22.17 -7.98
C SER A 301 -11.02 -22.43 -7.22
N LYS A 302 -11.76 -23.47 -7.60
CA LYS A 302 -13.04 -23.84 -6.95
C LYS A 302 -12.85 -24.36 -5.53
N ASN A 303 -11.79 -25.17 -5.29
CA ASN A 303 -11.47 -25.78 -3.98
C ASN A 303 -10.05 -25.42 -3.51
N PRO A 304 -9.73 -24.13 -3.33
CA PRO A 304 -8.37 -23.66 -3.10
C PRO A 304 -7.80 -24.10 -1.74
N ILE A 305 -8.65 -24.23 -0.71
CA ILE A 305 -8.23 -24.65 0.64
C ILE A 305 -7.69 -26.08 0.64
N GLN A 306 -8.47 -27.02 0.10
CA GLN A 306 -8.06 -28.43 0.06
C GLN A 306 -6.81 -28.62 -0.79
N GLY A 307 -6.75 -28.01 -1.97
CA GLY A 307 -5.56 -28.08 -2.83
C GLY A 307 -4.32 -27.53 -2.15
N ALA A 308 -4.43 -26.41 -1.42
CA ALA A 308 -3.31 -25.81 -0.72
C ALA A 308 -2.82 -26.68 0.44
N LEU A 309 -3.73 -27.26 1.23
CA LEU A 309 -3.39 -28.14 2.35
C LEU A 309 -2.77 -29.45 1.85
N SER A 310 -3.25 -30.04 0.76
CA SER A 310 -2.64 -31.23 0.15
C SER A 310 -1.23 -30.95 -0.36
N TRP A 311 -1.01 -29.80 -1.00
CA TRP A 311 0.33 -29.39 -1.42
C TRP A 311 1.27 -29.20 -0.22
N LEU A 312 0.83 -28.48 0.81
CA LEU A 312 1.60 -28.26 2.04
C LEU A 312 1.92 -29.56 2.79
N ALA A 313 0.97 -30.49 2.88
CA ALA A 313 1.19 -31.80 3.50
C ALA A 313 2.28 -32.58 2.75
N GLY A 314 2.27 -32.52 1.42
CA GLY A 314 3.31 -33.13 0.58
C GLY A 314 4.70 -32.51 0.77
N LEU A 315 4.79 -31.21 1.08
CA LEU A 315 6.06 -30.54 1.41
C LEU A 315 6.58 -30.88 2.81
N LEU A 316 5.70 -31.26 3.72
CA LEU A 316 6.03 -31.69 5.08
C LEU A 316 6.22 -33.21 5.21
N GLU A 317 6.12 -33.95 4.10
CA GLU A 317 6.17 -35.43 4.08
C GLU A 317 5.15 -36.09 5.02
N LEU A 318 4.02 -35.42 5.27
CA LEU A 318 2.93 -35.96 6.09
C LEU A 318 2.11 -36.96 5.29
N GLN A 319 1.45 -37.88 6.00
CA GLN A 319 0.47 -38.76 5.35
C GLN A 319 -0.71 -37.95 4.80
N ASP A 320 -1.33 -38.49 3.74
CA ASP A 320 -2.54 -37.90 3.17
C ASP A 320 -3.62 -37.77 4.27
N ASP A 321 -4.08 -36.54 4.49
CA ASP A 321 -5.11 -36.12 5.48
C ASP A 321 -4.64 -35.53 6.82
N GLU A 322 -3.35 -35.52 7.16
CA GLU A 322 -2.92 -35.01 8.47
C GLU A 322 -3.27 -33.53 8.71
N LEU A 323 -3.38 -32.74 7.63
CA LEU A 323 -3.87 -31.36 7.66
C LEU A 323 -5.38 -31.22 7.36
N GLY A 324 -6.08 -32.33 7.12
CA GLY A 324 -7.51 -32.37 6.79
C GLY A 324 -8.41 -31.87 7.93
N PHE A 325 -7.94 -31.88 9.17
CA PHE A 325 -8.66 -31.29 10.30
C PHE A 325 -8.87 -29.77 10.13
N VAL A 326 -7.97 -29.08 9.41
CA VAL A 326 -8.08 -27.62 9.17
C VAL A 326 -9.31 -27.34 8.32
N THR A 327 -9.52 -28.10 7.25
CA THR A 327 -10.74 -28.02 6.43
C THR A 327 -11.98 -28.34 7.24
N LYS A 328 -11.94 -29.37 8.10
CA LYS A 328 -13.08 -29.72 8.96
C LYS A 328 -13.41 -28.55 9.90
N LEU A 329 -12.41 -27.96 10.54
CA LEU A 329 -12.59 -26.85 11.48
C LEU A 329 -13.15 -25.60 10.80
N PHE A 330 -12.64 -25.23 9.63
CA PHE A 330 -13.09 -24.02 8.92
C PHE A 330 -14.51 -24.15 8.34
N ASN A 331 -15.01 -25.38 8.18
CA ASN A 331 -16.38 -25.65 7.71
C ASN A 331 -17.36 -26.01 8.85
N GLN A 332 -16.94 -25.89 10.12
CA GLN A 332 -17.82 -26.12 11.27
C GLN A 332 -18.69 -24.91 11.58
N ASP A 333 -19.87 -25.17 12.15
CA ASP A 333 -20.72 -24.16 12.78
C ASP A 333 -19.92 -23.42 13.89
N PRO A 334 -19.97 -22.08 13.98
CA PRO A 334 -20.93 -21.15 13.37
C PRO A 334 -20.53 -20.57 12.00
N PHE A 335 -19.45 -21.06 11.38
CA PHE A 335 -18.88 -20.42 10.19
C PHE A 335 -19.64 -20.76 8.90
N LYS A 336 -19.84 -19.74 8.07
CA LYS A 336 -20.50 -19.79 6.76
C LYS A 336 -19.67 -19.03 5.72
N ASP A 337 -20.02 -19.17 4.45
CA ASP A 337 -19.39 -18.45 3.32
C ASP A 337 -17.84 -18.53 3.32
N VAL A 338 -17.31 -19.73 3.56
CA VAL A 338 -15.87 -19.98 3.63
C VAL A 338 -15.22 -19.64 2.30
N ARG A 339 -14.29 -18.69 2.30
CA ARG A 339 -13.60 -18.17 1.11
C ARG A 339 -12.11 -18.12 1.37
N PHE A 340 -11.33 -18.80 0.53
CA PHE A 340 -9.88 -18.68 0.57
C PHE A 340 -9.43 -17.26 0.27
N ARG A 341 -8.39 -16.82 0.98
CA ARG A 341 -7.85 -15.46 0.84
C ARG A 341 -6.45 -15.51 0.28
N ARG A 342 -5.56 -16.16 1.00
CA ARG A 342 -4.17 -16.31 0.58
C ARG A 342 -3.52 -17.45 1.33
N ILE A 343 -2.39 -17.88 0.79
CA ILE A 343 -1.42 -18.69 1.50
C ILE A 343 -0.07 -17.95 1.44
N LYS A 344 0.55 -17.79 2.60
CA LYS A 344 1.93 -17.30 2.73
C LYS A 344 2.81 -18.48 3.06
N VAL A 345 3.93 -18.63 2.36
CA VAL A 345 4.86 -19.75 2.54
C VAL A 345 6.26 -19.19 2.62
N VAL A 346 7.06 -19.66 3.56
CA VAL A 346 8.46 -19.28 3.68
C VAL A 346 9.30 -20.55 3.59
N PHE A 347 10.24 -20.54 2.66
CA PHE A 347 11.23 -21.58 2.48
C PHE A 347 12.58 -21.09 2.99
N ASP A 348 13.30 -21.96 3.67
CA ASP A 348 14.71 -21.78 4.03
C ASP A 348 15.57 -22.33 2.87
N THR A 349 16.62 -21.59 2.50
CA THR A 349 17.50 -21.89 1.37
C THR A 349 18.99 -22.00 1.73
N GLU A 350 19.36 -22.11 3.02
CA GLU A 350 20.78 -22.18 3.44
C GLU A 350 21.52 -23.41 2.87
N GLU A 351 20.91 -24.59 2.98
CA GLU A 351 21.47 -25.86 2.47
C GLU A 351 20.66 -26.41 1.30
N ASN A 352 19.38 -26.68 1.56
CA ASN A 352 18.40 -27.16 0.59
C ASN A 352 17.09 -26.40 0.78
N VAL A 353 16.30 -26.25 -0.28
CA VAL A 353 15.01 -25.56 -0.21
C VAL A 353 14.03 -26.40 0.61
N LYS A 354 13.75 -25.98 1.84
CA LYS A 354 12.82 -26.68 2.74
C LYS A 354 11.75 -25.73 3.27
N LEU A 355 10.56 -26.26 3.53
CA LEU A 355 9.47 -25.48 4.11
C LEU A 355 9.81 -25.07 5.55
N SER A 356 9.95 -23.76 5.80
CA SER A 356 10.22 -23.21 7.12
C SER A 356 8.91 -22.89 7.86
N SER A 357 7.97 -22.22 7.18
CA SER A 357 6.67 -21.89 7.75
C SER A 357 5.62 -21.64 6.67
N PHE A 358 4.34 -21.72 7.05
CA PHE A 358 3.25 -21.23 6.22
C PHE A 358 2.12 -20.63 7.05
N ARG A 359 1.31 -19.79 6.41
CA ARG A 359 0.06 -19.24 6.93
C ARG A 359 -1.02 -19.32 5.85
N LEU A 360 -2.10 -20.05 6.13
CA LEU A 360 -3.30 -20.12 5.31
C LEU A 360 -4.35 -19.18 5.90
N ASP A 361 -4.83 -18.23 5.09
CA ASP A 361 -5.83 -17.23 5.46
C ASP A 361 -7.16 -17.51 4.74
N VAL A 362 -8.26 -17.49 5.48
CA VAL A 362 -9.62 -17.80 5.02
C VAL A 362 -10.60 -16.79 5.61
N GLN A 363 -11.46 -16.25 4.76
CA GLN A 363 -12.58 -15.42 5.16
C GLN A 363 -13.79 -16.32 5.46
N VAL A 364 -14.47 -16.03 6.56
CA VAL A 364 -15.75 -16.64 6.91
C VAL A 364 -16.72 -15.57 7.37
N SER A 365 -18.01 -15.89 7.34
CA SER A 365 -19.05 -15.13 8.03
C SER A 365 -19.61 -15.93 9.19
N ALA A 366 -20.13 -15.24 10.21
CA ALA A 366 -20.91 -15.87 11.27
C ALA A 366 -22.02 -14.90 11.72
N SER A 367 -23.12 -15.45 12.24
CA SER A 367 -24.25 -14.66 12.74
C SER A 367 -24.04 -14.11 14.16
N ILE A 368 -22.94 -14.47 14.83
CA ILE A 368 -22.63 -14.00 16.17
C ILE A 368 -22.39 -12.49 16.12
N GLY A 369 -23.08 -11.73 16.98
CA GLY A 369 -22.94 -10.27 17.04
C GLY A 369 -23.46 -9.53 15.80
N GLN A 370 -24.11 -10.22 14.86
CA GLN A 370 -24.73 -9.63 13.67
C GLN A 370 -26.15 -9.17 14.01
N ASP A 371 -26.52 -7.98 13.55
CA ASP A 371 -27.91 -7.54 13.61
C ASP A 371 -28.77 -8.43 12.69
N PRO A 372 -29.80 -9.11 13.23
CA PRO A 372 -30.64 -10.00 12.44
C PRO A 372 -31.45 -9.28 11.35
N THR A 373 -31.58 -7.94 11.44
CA THR A 373 -32.23 -7.10 10.43
C THR A 373 -31.27 -6.60 9.35
N SER A 374 -29.95 -6.77 9.54
CA SER A 374 -28.95 -6.31 8.58
C SER A 374 -28.69 -7.36 7.50
N GLU A 375 -28.73 -6.93 6.25
CA GLU A 375 -28.30 -7.75 5.11
C GLU A 375 -26.78 -7.96 5.08
N ASN A 376 -26.03 -7.12 5.80
CA ASN A 376 -24.58 -7.17 5.87
C ASN A 376 -24.13 -8.20 6.92
N LYS A 377 -23.14 -9.02 6.55
CA LYS A 377 -22.61 -10.09 7.38
C LYS A 377 -21.40 -9.63 8.15
N THR A 378 -21.27 -10.06 9.41
CA THR A 378 -20.02 -9.90 10.14
C THR A 378 -18.99 -10.90 9.63
N LEU A 379 -17.79 -10.40 9.31
CA LEU A 379 -16.73 -11.18 8.69
C LEU A 379 -15.60 -11.45 9.68
N PHE A 380 -15.03 -12.64 9.57
CA PHE A 380 -13.88 -13.08 10.36
C PHE A 380 -12.78 -13.60 9.44
N LEU A 381 -11.54 -13.33 9.82
CA LEU A 381 -10.36 -13.94 9.22
C LEU A 381 -9.94 -15.13 10.08
N LEU A 382 -9.98 -16.33 9.51
CA LEU A 382 -9.40 -17.53 10.07
C LEU A 382 -8.02 -17.75 9.46
N SER A 383 -7.02 -17.94 10.30
CA SER A 383 -5.63 -18.15 9.92
C SER A 383 -5.10 -19.43 10.56
N TYR A 384 -4.58 -20.34 9.74
CA TYR A 384 -3.83 -21.50 10.23
C TYR A 384 -2.35 -21.28 9.91
N THR A 385 -1.51 -21.31 10.94
CA THR A 385 -0.07 -21.04 10.85
C THR A 385 0.73 -22.23 11.34
N TYR A 386 1.74 -22.63 10.59
CA TYR A 386 2.72 -23.65 10.96
C TYR A 386 4.12 -23.05 10.88
N SER A 387 5.00 -23.44 11.80
CA SER A 387 6.44 -23.14 11.74
C SER A 387 7.23 -24.34 12.23
N SER A 388 8.27 -24.71 11.48
CA SER A 388 9.21 -25.78 11.85
C SER A 388 9.91 -25.53 13.20
N SER A 389 10.08 -24.26 13.59
CA SER A 389 10.70 -23.88 14.88
C SER A 389 9.80 -24.12 16.10
N VAL A 390 8.49 -24.27 15.90
CA VAL A 390 7.52 -24.46 16.97
C VAL A 390 7.00 -25.90 16.92
N SER A 391 7.36 -26.70 17.91
CA SER A 391 6.88 -28.09 18.00
C SER A 391 5.35 -28.16 18.01
N GLY A 392 4.76 -29.00 17.15
CA GLY A 392 3.33 -29.30 17.13
C GLY A 392 2.69 -29.06 15.76
N LEU A 393 1.37 -29.21 15.71
CA LEU A 393 0.57 -29.09 14.48
C LEU A 393 0.26 -27.63 14.10
N GLY A 394 0.97 -26.65 14.66
CA GLY A 394 0.74 -25.22 14.40
C GLY A 394 -0.33 -24.56 15.28
N THR A 395 -0.78 -23.40 14.84
CA THR A 395 -1.66 -22.48 15.55
C THR A 395 -2.80 -22.03 14.66
N ILE A 396 -4.01 -22.06 15.19
CA ILE A 396 -5.21 -21.50 14.55
C ILE A 396 -5.53 -20.17 15.23
N ARG A 397 -5.83 -19.15 14.45
CA ARG A 397 -6.32 -17.87 14.93
C ARG A 397 -7.60 -17.50 14.18
N GLY A 398 -8.64 -17.13 14.91
CA GLY A 398 -9.83 -16.50 14.34
C GLY A 398 -9.92 -15.08 14.84
N GLU A 399 -10.12 -14.11 13.96
CA GLU A 399 -10.23 -12.70 14.34
C GLU A 399 -11.32 -11.96 13.57
N LEU A 400 -11.95 -10.99 14.23
CA LEU A 400 -12.88 -10.05 13.60
C LEU A 400 -12.11 -9.28 12.52
N TRP A 401 -12.62 -9.32 11.29
CA TRP A 401 -11.95 -8.69 10.16
C TRP A 401 -12.04 -7.17 10.25
N GLN A 402 -10.91 -6.47 10.09
CA GLN A 402 -10.85 -5.01 10.05
C GLN A 402 -10.38 -4.54 8.67
N ALA A 403 -10.92 -3.42 8.20
CA ALA A 403 -10.51 -2.82 6.93
C ALA A 403 -9.06 -2.36 7.02
N SER A 404 -8.33 -2.37 5.91
CA SER A 404 -6.99 -1.77 5.87
C SER A 404 -7.03 -0.24 6.04
N GLY A 405 -8.20 0.36 5.83
CA GLY A 405 -8.41 1.81 5.87
C GLY A 405 -7.91 2.55 4.63
N ILE A 406 -7.41 1.84 3.62
CA ILE A 406 -6.89 2.43 2.38
C ILE A 406 -8.06 2.71 1.42
N LYS A 407 -8.44 3.99 1.27
CA LYS A 407 -9.56 4.40 0.41
C LYS A 407 -9.35 4.09 -1.07
N ASN A 408 -8.16 4.35 -1.60
CA ASN A 408 -7.78 4.15 -3.00
C ASN A 408 -6.47 3.36 -3.10
N PRO A 409 -6.51 2.01 -2.98
CA PRO A 409 -5.29 1.20 -2.94
C PRO A 409 -4.40 1.37 -4.17
N THR A 410 -4.98 1.52 -5.36
CA THR A 410 -4.22 1.68 -6.62
C THR A 410 -3.41 2.98 -6.70
N LEU A 411 -3.84 4.05 -6.03
CA LEU A 411 -3.10 5.31 -5.96
C LEU A 411 -1.97 5.27 -4.92
N ASN A 412 -2.04 4.37 -3.94
CA ASN A 412 -1.01 4.24 -2.92
C ASN A 412 0.26 3.63 -3.53
N PRO A 413 1.44 4.29 -3.46
CA PRO A 413 2.69 3.76 -4.03
C PRO A 413 3.16 2.44 -3.40
N THR A 414 2.70 2.10 -2.20
CA THR A 414 3.14 0.88 -1.50
C THR A 414 2.26 -0.33 -1.72
N TYR A 415 1.02 -0.12 -2.18
CA TYR A 415 0.06 -1.19 -2.41
C TYR A 415 0.56 -2.15 -3.49
N GLU A 416 0.25 -3.44 -3.34
CA GLU A 416 0.32 -4.44 -4.40
C GLU A 416 -0.83 -5.44 -4.19
N THR A 417 -1.34 -6.04 -5.26
CA THR A 417 -2.52 -6.92 -5.19
C THR A 417 -2.33 -8.11 -4.26
N TRP A 418 -1.12 -8.67 -4.16
CA TRP A 418 -0.81 -9.75 -3.22
C TRP A 418 -0.76 -9.33 -1.75
N THR A 419 -0.65 -8.02 -1.48
CA THR A 419 -0.76 -7.47 -0.12
C THR A 419 -2.21 -7.19 0.28
N ASP A 420 -3.14 -7.25 -0.68
CA ASP A 420 -4.55 -6.95 -0.48
C ASP A 420 -5.22 -8.02 0.39
N LEU A 421 -5.69 -7.57 1.55
CA LEU A 421 -6.47 -8.35 2.49
C LEU A 421 -7.79 -7.64 2.82
N GLU A 422 -8.35 -6.91 1.86
CA GLU A 422 -9.73 -6.44 1.95
C GLU A 422 -10.71 -7.60 1.73
N PRO A 423 -11.87 -7.62 2.38
CA PRO A 423 -12.88 -8.67 2.20
C PRO A 423 -13.28 -8.91 0.75
N PHE A 424 -13.79 -10.11 0.45
CA PHE A 424 -14.26 -10.46 -0.90
C PHE A 424 -15.78 -10.70 -0.91
N PRO A 425 -16.54 -10.01 -1.78
CA PRO A 425 -16.09 -8.95 -2.70
C PRO A 425 -15.61 -7.69 -1.97
N ALA A 426 -14.74 -6.91 -2.61
CA ALA A 426 -14.13 -5.69 -2.03
C ALA A 426 -15.14 -4.62 -1.60
N THR A 427 -16.39 -4.72 -2.09
CA THR A 427 -17.51 -3.86 -1.70
C THR A 427 -18.21 -4.30 -0.41
N THR A 428 -17.81 -5.41 0.21
CA THR A 428 -18.47 -5.93 1.41
C THR A 428 -18.17 -4.99 2.58
N PRO A 429 -19.19 -4.36 3.18
CA PRO A 429 -18.96 -3.51 4.34
C PRO A 429 -18.50 -4.37 5.53
N LEU A 430 -17.47 -3.89 6.22
CA LEU A 430 -17.03 -4.49 7.47
C LEU A 430 -17.83 -3.88 8.62
N LEU A 431 -18.68 -4.69 9.22
CA LEU A 431 -19.46 -4.30 10.38
C LEU A 431 -18.75 -4.75 11.67
N PRO A 432 -18.73 -3.89 12.71
CA PRO A 432 -18.32 -4.33 14.03
C PRO A 432 -19.32 -5.35 14.58
N LEU A 433 -18.88 -6.15 15.56
CA LEU A 433 -19.81 -6.98 16.32
C LEU A 433 -20.62 -6.10 17.27
N GLN A 434 -21.93 -6.29 17.29
CA GLN A 434 -22.80 -5.57 18.22
C GLN A 434 -23.01 -6.41 19.48
N ILE A 435 -22.74 -5.81 20.65
CA ILE A 435 -22.90 -6.47 21.95
C ILE A 435 -24.33 -6.99 22.13
N LYS A 436 -25.30 -6.22 21.63
CA LYS A 436 -26.74 -6.54 21.66
C LYS A 436 -27.07 -7.93 21.11
N TYR A 437 -26.27 -8.44 20.17
CA TYR A 437 -26.52 -9.71 19.47
C TYR A 437 -25.42 -10.76 19.69
N LEU A 438 -24.58 -10.59 20.72
CA LEU A 438 -23.51 -11.56 20.99
C LEU A 438 -24.00 -12.89 21.53
N ILE A 439 -25.13 -12.90 22.24
CA ILE A 439 -25.69 -14.13 22.81
C ILE A 439 -26.57 -14.78 21.74
N PRO A 440 -26.22 -15.96 21.22
CA PRO A 440 -27.03 -16.62 20.21
C PRO A 440 -28.48 -16.79 20.67
N GLY A 441 -29.42 -16.34 19.84
CA GLY A 441 -30.86 -16.43 20.10
C GLY A 441 -31.41 -15.47 21.18
N ARG A 442 -30.61 -14.53 21.69
CA ARG A 442 -31.06 -13.51 22.65
C ARG A 442 -30.59 -12.12 22.25
N THR A 443 -31.47 -11.16 22.50
CA THR A 443 -31.19 -9.74 22.31
C THR A 443 -30.99 -9.08 23.68
N ILE A 444 -29.96 -8.24 23.81
CA ILE A 444 -29.75 -7.42 25.02
C ILE A 444 -30.41 -6.06 24.80
N ASP A 445 -31.57 -5.83 25.42
CA ASP A 445 -32.40 -4.65 25.12
C ASP A 445 -31.92 -3.36 25.83
N ASP A 446 -31.30 -3.47 27.00
CA ASP A 446 -30.96 -2.33 27.87
C ASP A 446 -29.44 -2.10 28.00
N ILE A 447 -28.76 -1.74 26.90
CA ILE A 447 -27.35 -1.29 26.94
C ILE A 447 -27.32 0.23 27.21
N PRO A 448 -26.71 0.71 28.32
CA PRO A 448 -26.63 2.15 28.60
C PRO A 448 -25.86 2.91 27.51
N LYS A 449 -26.34 4.09 27.12
CA LYS A 449 -25.74 4.91 26.04
C LYS A 449 -24.29 5.33 26.27
N THR A 450 -23.82 5.29 27.52
CA THR A 450 -22.46 5.63 27.94
C THR A 450 -21.53 4.42 28.03
N VAL A 451 -22.03 3.23 27.69
CA VAL A 451 -21.28 1.97 27.66
C VAL A 451 -21.04 1.59 26.20
N PRO A 452 -19.85 1.08 25.87
CA PRO A 452 -19.56 0.53 24.55
C PRO A 452 -20.61 -0.50 24.08
N ASP A 453 -21.15 -0.34 22.87
CA ASP A 453 -22.12 -1.28 22.26
C ASP A 453 -21.54 -2.04 21.06
N THR A 454 -20.34 -1.67 20.60
CA THR A 454 -19.63 -2.31 19.49
C THR A 454 -18.26 -2.84 19.89
N ILE A 455 -17.96 -4.07 19.46
CA ILE A 455 -16.62 -4.66 19.56
C ILE A 455 -15.89 -4.37 18.26
N GLU A 456 -14.79 -3.62 18.35
CA GLU A 456 -13.96 -3.25 17.21
C GLU A 456 -12.86 -4.28 16.94
N ARG A 457 -12.39 -4.98 17.98
CA ARG A 457 -11.42 -6.08 17.87
C ARG A 457 -11.95 -7.28 18.64
N ALA A 458 -11.88 -8.47 18.05
CA ALA A 458 -12.04 -9.74 18.74
C ALA A 458 -11.11 -10.77 18.10
N PHE A 459 -10.42 -11.58 18.89
CA PHE A 459 -9.68 -12.72 18.38
C PHE A 459 -9.61 -13.87 19.39
N ILE A 460 -9.44 -15.07 18.87
CA ILE A 460 -9.04 -16.27 19.60
C ILE A 460 -7.85 -16.89 18.88
N THR A 461 -6.90 -17.40 19.64
CA THR A 461 -5.73 -18.15 19.15
C THR A 461 -5.67 -19.47 19.90
N LEU A 462 -5.48 -20.57 19.18
CA LEU A 462 -5.47 -21.93 19.69
C LEU A 462 -4.26 -22.66 19.12
N SER A 463 -3.49 -23.30 19.99
CA SER A 463 -2.45 -24.25 19.62
C SER A 463 -2.50 -25.46 20.56
N THR A 464 -1.66 -26.45 20.31
CA THR A 464 -1.48 -27.59 21.22
C THR A 464 -0.83 -27.20 22.56
N LYS A 465 -0.35 -25.95 22.70
CA LYS A 465 0.28 -25.44 23.92
C LYS A 465 -0.48 -24.30 24.59
N GLU A 466 -1.19 -23.48 23.84
CA GLU A 466 -1.76 -22.24 24.38
C GLU A 466 -3.14 -21.94 23.81
N VAL A 467 -4.01 -21.35 24.65
CA VAL A 467 -5.17 -20.58 24.22
C VAL A 467 -4.95 -19.12 24.57
N GLY A 468 -5.19 -18.23 23.60
CA GLY A 468 -5.23 -16.79 23.80
C GLY A 468 -6.53 -16.22 23.27
N PHE A 469 -7.03 -15.17 23.90
CA PHE A 469 -8.16 -14.41 23.39
C PHE A 469 -7.99 -12.94 23.71
N GLY A 470 -8.60 -12.09 22.90
CA GLY A 470 -8.60 -10.67 23.18
C GLY A 470 -9.74 -9.95 22.49
N ALA A 471 -10.15 -8.84 23.10
CA ALA A 471 -11.18 -7.98 22.58
C ALA A 471 -10.90 -6.51 22.90
N THR A 472 -11.39 -5.62 22.04
CA THR A 472 -11.55 -4.19 22.35
C THR A 472 -12.96 -3.78 22.07
N VAL A 473 -13.56 -3.14 23.08
CA VAL A 473 -14.87 -2.53 23.01
C VAL A 473 -14.66 -1.03 23.19
N LYS A 474 -15.24 -0.25 22.28
CA LYS A 474 -15.11 1.21 22.28
C LYS A 474 -16.49 1.84 22.33
N ALA A 475 -16.66 2.84 23.19
CA ALA A 475 -17.90 3.58 23.26
C ALA A 475 -17.99 4.58 22.13
N LYS A 476 -19.24 4.87 21.76
CA LYS A 476 -19.57 6.04 20.96
C LYS A 476 -19.13 7.29 21.72
N GLU A 477 -18.58 8.25 21.00
CA GLU A 477 -18.30 9.57 21.58
C GLU A 477 -19.59 10.16 22.16
N VAL A 478 -19.52 10.59 23.42
CA VAL A 478 -20.64 11.23 24.08
C VAL A 478 -20.61 12.73 23.74
N PRO A 479 -21.65 13.28 23.11
CA PRO A 479 -21.66 14.70 22.75
C PRO A 479 -21.68 15.59 24.02
N PRO A 480 -21.14 16.82 23.95
CA PRO A 480 -21.21 17.78 25.04
C PRO A 480 -22.66 18.05 25.49
N GLY A 481 -22.92 17.87 26.79
CA GLY A 481 -24.22 18.14 27.41
C GLY A 481 -24.28 19.50 28.11
N ALA A 482 -25.37 19.74 28.86
CA ALA A 482 -25.48 20.91 29.74
C ALA A 482 -24.57 20.83 30.98
N VAL A 483 -24.19 19.61 31.36
CA VAL A 483 -23.26 19.29 32.46
C VAL A 483 -22.18 18.32 31.95
N PRO A 484 -21.01 18.22 32.62
CA PRO A 484 -19.99 17.26 32.24
C PRO A 484 -20.56 15.83 32.15
N GLN A 485 -20.27 15.12 31.06
CA GLN A 485 -20.79 13.78 30.79
C GLN A 485 -19.70 12.72 31.00
N PRO A 486 -19.76 11.91 32.08
CA PRO A 486 -18.84 10.79 32.23
C PRO A 486 -19.16 9.69 31.22
N TYR A 487 -18.12 9.05 30.69
CA TYR A 487 -18.26 7.95 29.75
C TYR A 487 -17.12 6.94 29.91
N LEU A 488 -17.42 5.68 29.57
CA LEU A 488 -16.43 4.62 29.47
C LEU A 488 -15.93 4.57 28.02
N GLY A 489 -14.77 5.14 27.74
CA GLY A 489 -14.25 5.29 26.38
C GLY A 489 -13.84 3.99 25.72
N GLU A 490 -12.94 3.23 26.35
CA GLU A 490 -12.38 2.01 25.77
C GLU A 490 -12.14 0.96 26.87
N ILE A 491 -12.45 -0.30 26.57
CA ILE A 491 -11.96 -1.45 27.33
C ILE A 491 -11.27 -2.38 26.35
N LYS A 492 -10.03 -2.72 26.66
CA LYS A 492 -9.22 -3.69 25.93
C LYS A 492 -8.80 -4.80 26.90
N VAL A 493 -9.05 -6.04 26.52
CA VAL A 493 -8.61 -7.23 27.26
C VAL A 493 -7.84 -8.12 26.31
N ASP A 494 -6.65 -8.55 26.70
CA ASP A 494 -5.93 -9.67 26.08
C ASP A 494 -5.56 -10.65 27.20
N ALA A 495 -5.84 -11.95 27.01
CA ALA A 495 -5.52 -12.97 28.00
C ALA A 495 -5.02 -14.23 27.31
N SER A 496 -4.13 -14.96 27.99
CA SER A 496 -3.69 -16.27 27.51
C SER A 496 -3.36 -17.24 28.62
N PHE A 497 -3.50 -18.52 28.30
CA PHE A 497 -3.27 -19.65 29.19
C PHE A 497 -2.51 -20.75 28.44
N THR A 498 -1.43 -21.25 29.05
CA THR A 498 -0.70 -22.39 28.50
C THR A 498 -1.22 -23.69 29.09
N TRP A 499 -1.64 -24.63 28.25
CA TRP A 499 -2.05 -25.97 28.66
C TRP A 499 -0.94 -26.66 29.45
N ASN A 500 -1.32 -27.41 30.47
CA ASN A 500 -0.42 -28.21 31.31
C ASN A 500 0.67 -27.41 32.04
N MET A 501 0.70 -26.09 31.91
CA MET A 501 1.45 -25.17 32.76
C MET A 501 0.46 -24.35 33.57
N SER A 502 0.91 -23.79 34.70
CA SER A 502 0.09 -22.82 35.45
C SER A 502 0.34 -21.38 34.99
N ASP A 503 0.79 -21.24 33.75
CA ASP A 503 1.15 -19.98 33.12
C ASP A 503 -0.11 -19.30 32.61
N PHE A 504 -0.35 -18.09 33.10
CA PHE A 504 -1.50 -17.28 32.73
C PHE A 504 -1.08 -15.81 32.62
N LYS A 505 -1.56 -15.15 31.57
CA LYS A 505 -1.35 -13.72 31.32
C LYS A 505 -2.69 -13.03 31.12
N LEU A 506 -2.84 -11.85 31.72
CA LEU A 506 -3.98 -10.96 31.52
C LEU A 506 -3.48 -9.52 31.43
N ASP A 507 -3.80 -8.88 30.32
CA ASP A 507 -3.62 -7.45 30.10
C ASP A 507 -4.99 -6.80 29.95
N LEU A 508 -5.38 -5.99 30.93
CA LEU A 508 -6.57 -5.15 30.90
C LEU A 508 -6.16 -3.70 30.74
N TYR A 509 -6.70 -3.03 29.75
CA TYR A 509 -6.53 -1.60 29.50
C TYR A 509 -7.90 -0.94 29.47
N THR A 510 -8.01 0.21 30.14
CA THR A 510 -9.26 0.96 30.23
C THR A 510 -9.01 2.44 29.97
N VAL A 511 -9.96 3.08 29.29
CA VAL A 511 -10.04 4.53 29.15
C VAL A 511 -11.43 4.95 29.59
N ALA A 512 -11.51 5.84 30.57
CA ALA A 512 -12.73 6.54 30.94
C ALA A 512 -12.50 8.03 30.72
N GLY A 513 -13.56 8.78 30.50
CA GLY A 513 -13.44 10.21 30.29
C GLY A 513 -14.64 10.99 30.80
N ILE A 514 -14.47 12.30 30.86
CA ILE A 514 -15.55 13.25 31.11
C ILE A 514 -15.55 14.23 29.94
N MET A 515 -16.62 14.21 29.15
CA MET A 515 -16.84 15.20 28.11
C MET A 515 -17.26 16.52 28.77
N PRO A 516 -16.58 17.65 28.51
CA PRO A 516 -16.97 18.94 29.06
C PRO A 516 -18.37 19.36 28.59
N PRO A 517 -19.07 20.23 29.36
CA PRO A 517 -20.34 20.78 28.93
C PRO A 517 -20.15 21.65 27.68
N SER A 518 -21.22 21.83 26.90
CA SER A 518 -21.21 22.61 25.67
C SER A 518 -20.75 24.07 25.87
N THR A 519 -20.96 24.61 27.07
CA THR A 519 -20.56 25.96 27.51
C THR A 519 -19.10 26.09 27.93
N SER A 520 -18.36 24.99 28.08
CA SER A 520 -16.95 25.00 28.47
C SER A 520 -16.07 25.67 27.41
N THR A 521 -15.06 26.43 27.84
CA THR A 521 -13.99 26.94 26.97
C THR A 521 -13.03 25.84 26.52
N HIS A 522 -12.89 24.78 27.33
CA HIS A 522 -12.12 23.58 27.00
C HIS A 522 -13.05 22.57 26.32
N LYS A 523 -12.75 22.21 25.07
CA LYS A 523 -13.58 21.30 24.27
C LYS A 523 -13.11 19.84 24.31
N ASP A 524 -11.84 19.62 24.66
CA ASP A 524 -11.29 18.28 24.73
C ASP A 524 -11.75 17.54 26.00
N PRO A 525 -12.03 16.23 25.90
CA PRO A 525 -12.40 15.42 27.05
C PRO A 525 -11.23 15.26 28.03
N ALA A 526 -11.53 15.27 29.32
CA ALA A 526 -10.58 14.84 30.35
C ALA A 526 -10.57 13.31 30.40
N LEU A 527 -9.39 12.69 30.23
CA LEU A 527 -9.24 11.24 30.12
C LEU A 527 -8.50 10.64 31.32
N LEU A 528 -9.00 9.51 31.81
CA LEU A 528 -8.35 8.62 32.77
C LEU A 528 -8.02 7.30 32.07
N THR A 529 -6.74 6.97 32.02
CA THR A 529 -6.25 5.72 31.43
C THR A 529 -5.75 4.79 32.52
N GLY A 530 -6.25 3.56 32.53
CA GLY A 530 -5.84 2.49 33.43
C GLY A 530 -5.21 1.32 32.68
N LYS A 531 -4.21 0.68 33.28
CA LYS A 531 -3.64 -0.58 32.80
C LYS A 531 -3.41 -1.52 33.98
N LEU A 532 -3.90 -2.74 33.87
CA LEU A 532 -3.62 -3.84 34.79
C LEU A 532 -2.96 -4.96 33.98
N MET A 533 -1.78 -5.38 34.43
CA MET A 533 -1.07 -6.53 33.87
C MET A 533 -0.92 -7.55 34.99
N TYR A 534 -1.38 -8.77 34.74
CA TYR A 534 -1.20 -9.91 35.63
C TYR A 534 -0.48 -11.01 34.86
N GLN A 535 0.60 -11.51 35.45
CA GLN A 535 1.35 -12.63 34.91
C GLN A 535 1.62 -13.62 36.03
N ARG A 536 1.21 -14.86 35.80
CA ARG A 536 1.61 -16.02 36.59
C ARG A 536 2.51 -16.89 35.72
N THR A 537 3.67 -17.25 36.25
CA THR A 537 4.59 -18.21 35.63
C THR A 537 4.79 -19.37 36.59
N SER A 538 4.79 -20.58 36.05
CA SER A 538 5.25 -21.77 36.76
C SER A 538 6.72 -21.61 37.14
N ALA A 539 7.08 -21.99 38.36
CA ALA A 539 8.48 -22.00 38.78
C ALA A 539 9.22 -23.06 37.94
N SER A 540 10.34 -22.66 37.31
CA SER A 540 11.24 -23.59 36.64
C SER A 540 11.80 -24.58 37.66
N SER A 541 11.30 -25.81 37.67
CA SER A 541 11.80 -26.92 38.49
C SER A 541 12.88 -27.69 37.75
#